data_AF-A0A9N8E2W2-F1
#
_entry.id   AF-A0A9N8E2W2-F1
#
_cell.length_a   1.000
_cell.length_b   1.000
_cell.length_c   1.000
_cell.angle_alpha   90.00
_cell.angle_beta   90.00
_cell.angle_gamma   90.00
#
_symmetry.space_group_name_H-M   'P 1'
#
loop_
_entity.id
_entity.type
_entity.pdbx_description
1 polymer ?
#
loop_
_entity_poly.entity_id
_entity_poly.type
_entity_poly.pdbx_seq_one_letter_code
_entity_poly.pdbx_strand_id
1 'polypeptide(L)'
;MATSTDPTHHEMDHHMEAVRSNRCIGSAVVENREKESTPWCQELRNFCRRYFLEGQLLDQRATLATQGDKHTFWLKHRKTLAIGFPALIVHAVWWSVMISNNYFYLFVEPSGSLAKPRYLMSITMIFGSLVAGATSEGGGAVAFPVMTLALGIAPPVARDFAFMIQSVGMVASSFTILVMRIQVEWKAILYVTLGGIVGIILGLEEVAPRLTPPYSKMYFVVIWSSFAIGLFLLNRNHHREVHDQIKNWEDGVLWRPPASSILRPYLSLSWKRESLVCFGILGGIFSSMAGSGIDICSFAALTLLFRVSEKVATPTSVVLMAINTTIGFAYRQFGMGGVEEEAWGFFAVCVPIVVIGAPVGAFLGSYAHRLTLAAVIYIIDAAQLIGALVVIQPWSNFHLSVTSLVLFVSGLTFFWLLSWLGLKMLQLPSKKVRGSSQEISQTSINVDDLGGPSNCVDGPENLLIEA
;
A
#
# COMPACT_ATOMS: atom_id res chain seq x y z
N MET A 1 7.85 80.44 -64.95
CA MET A 1 6.85 81.50 -65.18
C MET A 1 5.48 80.90 -64.92
N ALA A 2 4.66 81.65 -64.21
CA ALA A 2 3.35 81.29 -63.68
C ALA A 2 2.36 80.78 -64.74
N THR A 3 1.35 80.01 -64.26
CA THR A 3 -0.12 80.24 -64.38
C THR A 3 -0.84 78.88 -64.31
N SER A 4 -1.37 78.45 -63.16
CA SER A 4 -2.72 78.72 -62.62
C SER A 4 -3.88 78.47 -63.60
N THR A 5 -4.61 77.37 -63.40
CA THR A 5 -6.06 77.27 -63.65
C THR A 5 -6.73 76.45 -62.54
N ASP A 6 -7.43 77.22 -61.70
CA ASP A 6 -8.64 77.01 -60.88
C ASP A 6 -9.73 76.05 -61.48
N PRO A 7 -10.86 75.75 -60.79
CA PRO A 7 -11.03 75.21 -59.42
C PRO A 7 -12.27 74.28 -59.25
N THR A 8 -12.61 74.01 -57.96
CA THR A 8 -13.91 73.59 -57.34
C THR A 8 -14.46 72.18 -57.61
N HIS A 9 -14.97 71.37 -56.65
CA HIS A 9 -15.44 71.53 -55.26
C HIS A 9 -15.41 70.16 -54.53
N HIS A 10 -15.20 70.19 -53.19
CA HIS A 10 -15.66 69.31 -52.07
C HIS A 10 -15.95 67.80 -52.28
N GLU A 11 -15.67 66.84 -51.39
CA GLU A 11 -15.54 66.85 -49.92
C GLU A 11 -14.92 65.51 -49.43
N MET A 12 -14.05 65.62 -48.42
CA MET A 12 -13.82 64.80 -47.21
C MET A 12 -13.80 63.25 -47.16
N ASP A 13 -12.75 62.82 -46.45
CA ASP A 13 -12.64 61.70 -45.48
C ASP A 13 -12.07 60.33 -45.92
N HIS A 14 -10.73 60.34 -46.04
CA HIS A 14 -9.72 59.42 -45.50
C HIS A 14 -10.15 58.40 -44.41
N HIS A 15 -9.56 57.21 -44.25
CA HIS A 15 -8.47 56.51 -44.93
C HIS A 15 -8.52 55.04 -44.46
N MET A 16 -8.39 54.09 -45.38
CA MET A 16 -8.11 52.68 -45.10
C MET A 16 -6.90 52.26 -45.94
N GLU A 17 -5.94 51.65 -45.26
CA GLU A 17 -5.04 50.57 -45.69
C GLU A 17 -4.02 50.68 -46.86
N ALA A 18 -2.90 50.01 -46.55
CA ALA A 18 -1.99 49.25 -47.41
C ALA A 18 -0.85 49.99 -48.11
N VAL A 19 0.39 49.55 -47.85
CA VAL A 19 1.25 48.83 -48.82
C VAL A 19 2.42 48.16 -48.09
N ARG A 20 2.57 46.85 -48.31
CA ARG A 20 3.78 46.03 -48.07
C ARG A 20 4.88 46.41 -49.07
N SER A 21 6.15 46.47 -48.65
CA SER A 21 7.26 45.73 -49.30
C SER A 21 8.62 45.91 -48.59
N ASN A 22 9.20 44.76 -48.22
CA ASN A 22 10.63 44.38 -48.21
C ASN A 22 11.66 45.01 -47.24
N ARG A 23 12.02 44.18 -46.24
CA ARG A 23 13.33 43.51 -46.07
C ARG A 23 14.53 44.40 -45.66
N CYS A 24 14.95 44.32 -44.38
CA CYS A 24 16.27 43.80 -43.94
C CYS A 24 16.53 44.00 -42.43
N ILE A 25 16.84 42.89 -41.76
CA ILE A 25 17.97 42.68 -40.82
C ILE A 25 17.96 43.39 -39.44
N GLY A 26 18.00 42.56 -38.38
CA GLY A 26 18.48 42.89 -37.03
C GLY A 26 17.39 43.48 -36.12
N SER A 27 17.09 43.00 -34.93
CA SER A 27 17.86 42.20 -33.98
C SER A 27 16.88 41.33 -33.18
N ALA A 28 17.23 40.07 -32.99
CA ALA A 28 16.56 39.17 -32.07
C ALA A 28 16.70 39.73 -30.66
N VAL A 29 15.59 40.13 -30.04
CA VAL A 29 15.53 40.27 -28.59
C VAL A 29 15.59 38.85 -28.03
N VAL A 30 16.81 38.41 -27.78
CA VAL A 30 17.12 37.25 -26.97
C VAL A 30 16.61 37.58 -25.57
N GLU A 31 15.40 37.13 -25.27
CA GLU A 31 14.92 37.03 -23.90
C GLU A 31 15.80 35.98 -23.22
N ASN A 32 16.89 36.45 -22.62
CA ASN A 32 17.73 35.70 -21.71
C ASN A 32 16.84 35.28 -20.53
N ARG A 33 16.18 34.12 -20.65
CA ARG A 33 15.92 33.29 -19.48
C ARG A 33 17.27 32.83 -18.98
N GLU A 34 17.87 33.63 -18.11
CA GLU A 34 18.79 33.09 -17.12
C GLU A 34 18.06 31.91 -16.45
N LYS A 35 18.50 30.69 -16.79
CA LYS A 35 18.26 29.53 -15.93
C LYS A 35 19.03 29.85 -14.64
N GLU A 36 18.40 30.57 -13.73
CA GLU A 36 18.82 30.55 -12.33
C GLU A 36 18.86 29.08 -11.92
N SER A 37 20.07 28.58 -11.68
CA SER A 37 20.30 27.28 -11.11
C SER A 37 19.66 27.28 -9.73
N THR A 38 18.42 26.82 -9.62
CA THR A 38 17.81 26.56 -8.31
C THR A 38 18.80 25.70 -7.52
N PRO A 39 19.24 26.13 -6.32
CA PRO A 39 20.26 25.42 -5.58
C PRO A 39 19.77 23.98 -5.40
N TRP A 40 20.67 23.01 -5.50
CA TRP A 40 20.35 21.58 -5.35
C TRP A 40 19.47 21.32 -4.13
N CYS A 41 19.64 22.08 -3.04
CA CYS A 41 18.79 22.05 -1.84
C CYS A 41 17.32 22.44 -2.10
N GLN A 42 17.02 23.37 -3.01
CA GLN A 42 15.65 23.73 -3.38
C GLN A 42 15.00 22.70 -4.30
N GLU A 43 15.73 22.14 -5.27
CA GLU A 43 15.22 21.00 -6.06
C GLU A 43 15.01 19.77 -5.19
N LEU A 44 15.95 19.46 -4.29
CA LEU A 44 15.82 18.38 -3.31
C LEU A 44 14.68 18.65 -2.34
N ARG A 45 14.49 19.90 -1.88
CA ARG A 45 13.35 20.28 -1.02
C ARG A 45 12.03 20.18 -1.76
N ASN A 46 11.96 20.61 -3.02
CA ASN A 46 10.75 20.51 -3.84
C ASN A 46 10.46 19.06 -4.22
N PHE A 47 11.48 18.27 -4.50
CA PHE A 47 11.41 16.82 -4.68
C PHE A 47 10.92 16.15 -3.41
N CYS A 48 11.54 16.40 -2.26
CA CYS A 48 11.11 15.86 -0.98
C CYS A 48 9.68 16.31 -0.63
N ARG A 49 9.31 17.56 -0.92
CA ARG A 49 7.95 18.06 -0.69
C ARG A 49 6.94 17.37 -1.61
N ARG A 50 7.28 17.12 -2.87
CA ARG A 50 6.41 16.43 -3.83
C ARG A 50 6.30 14.93 -3.54
N TYR A 51 7.38 14.30 -3.06
CA TYR A 51 7.48 12.85 -2.87
C TYR A 51 7.27 12.35 -1.44
N PHE A 52 7.37 13.21 -0.42
CA PHE A 52 7.15 12.86 0.99
C PHE A 52 6.04 13.66 1.69
N LEU A 53 5.48 14.71 1.05
CA LEU A 53 4.45 15.58 1.65
C LEU A 53 3.12 15.63 0.89
N GLU A 54 2.95 14.88 -0.20
CA GLU A 54 1.63 14.59 -0.80
C GLU A 54 0.88 13.51 0.01
N GLY A 55 0.80 13.70 1.33
CA GLY A 55 0.03 12.84 2.22
C GLY A 55 -1.46 12.88 1.88
N GLN A 56 -2.19 11.86 2.30
CA GLN A 56 -3.65 11.79 2.11
C GLN A 56 -4.33 13.13 2.42
N LEU A 57 -5.47 13.37 1.77
CA LEU A 57 -6.53 14.30 2.18
C LEU A 57 -7.03 14.08 3.64
N LEU A 58 -6.26 13.40 4.49
CA LEU A 58 -6.45 13.24 5.93
C LEU A 58 -6.53 14.59 6.62
N ASP A 59 -5.62 15.52 6.32
CA ASP A 59 -5.70 16.85 6.95
C ASP A 59 -6.94 17.61 6.47
N GLN A 60 -7.29 17.53 5.19
CA GLN A 60 -8.42 18.29 4.62
C GLN A 60 -9.80 17.72 5.02
N ARG A 61 -9.98 16.40 5.06
CA ARG A 61 -11.24 15.78 5.53
C ARG A 61 -11.35 15.76 7.06
N ALA A 62 -10.24 15.64 7.79
CA ALA A 62 -10.27 15.80 9.25
C ALA A 62 -10.56 17.26 9.63
N THR A 63 -9.99 18.24 8.92
CA THR A 63 -10.33 19.67 9.13
C THR A 63 -11.78 20.02 8.74
N LEU A 64 -12.32 19.38 7.69
CA LEU A 64 -13.74 19.55 7.32
C LEU A 64 -14.71 18.87 8.30
N ALA A 65 -14.35 17.71 8.86
CA ALA A 65 -15.14 17.04 9.89
C ALA A 65 -15.09 17.77 11.26
N THR A 66 -14.07 18.61 11.50
CA THR A 66 -13.93 19.39 12.74
C THR A 66 -14.76 20.66 12.83
N GLN A 67 -15.55 21.02 11.82
CA GLN A 67 -16.46 22.17 11.95
C GLN A 67 -17.67 21.88 12.88
N GLY A 68 -17.85 20.65 13.36
CA GLY A 68 -19.03 20.26 14.16
C GLY A 68 -18.82 19.86 15.62
N ASP A 69 -17.65 19.38 16.06
CA ASP A 69 -17.56 18.64 17.34
C ASP A 69 -16.48 19.15 18.32
N LYS A 70 -16.95 19.58 19.51
CA LYS A 70 -16.15 20.05 20.65
C LYS A 70 -15.58 18.90 21.50
N HIS A 71 -14.76 18.00 20.94
CA HIS A 71 -13.93 17.09 21.75
C HIS A 71 -12.42 17.37 21.63
N THR A 72 -11.86 17.81 22.76
CA THR A 72 -10.82 18.86 22.88
C THR A 72 -9.41 18.37 23.27
N PHE A 73 -9.05 17.11 23.08
CA PHE A 73 -7.69 16.63 23.44
C PHE A 73 -7.26 15.44 22.60
N TRP A 74 -8.20 14.51 22.38
CA TRP A 74 -8.04 13.30 21.59
C TRP A 74 -7.60 13.57 20.15
N LEU A 75 -8.17 14.59 19.50
CA LEU A 75 -7.78 14.95 18.13
C LEU A 75 -6.38 15.55 18.05
N LYS A 76 -5.97 16.34 19.05
CA LYS A 76 -4.65 17.01 19.07
C LYS A 76 -3.51 16.01 19.30
N HIS A 77 -3.72 15.01 20.16
CA HIS A 77 -2.71 14.00 20.49
C HIS A 77 -2.93 12.66 19.78
N ARG A 78 -3.86 12.58 18.83
CA ARG A 78 -4.24 11.33 18.14
C ARG A 78 -3.03 10.58 17.57
N LYS A 79 -2.08 11.30 16.97
CA LYS A 79 -0.85 10.75 16.39
C LYS A 79 0.04 10.11 17.47
N THR A 80 0.28 10.84 18.55
CA THR A 80 1.09 10.39 19.69
C THR A 80 0.43 9.25 20.45
N LEU A 81 -0.89 9.28 20.60
CA LEU A 81 -1.66 8.20 21.24
C LEU A 81 -1.66 6.92 20.39
N ALA A 82 -1.82 7.05 19.07
CA ALA A 82 -1.84 5.91 18.16
C ALA A 82 -0.53 5.10 18.21
N ILE A 83 0.62 5.78 18.23
CA ILE A 83 1.95 5.14 18.28
C ILE A 83 2.34 4.80 19.72
N GLY A 84 2.10 5.72 20.67
CA GLY A 84 2.58 5.61 22.05
C GLY A 84 1.84 4.57 22.87
N PHE A 85 0.54 4.34 22.63
CA PHE A 85 -0.26 3.42 23.44
C PHE A 85 0.18 1.95 23.29
N PRO A 86 0.28 1.38 22.07
CA PRO A 86 0.81 0.02 21.91
C PRO A 86 2.25 -0.12 22.42
N ALA A 87 3.09 0.89 22.14
CA ALA A 87 4.48 0.90 22.58
C ALA A 87 4.59 0.85 24.11
N LEU A 88 3.78 1.62 24.83
CA LEU A 88 3.79 1.65 26.30
C LEU A 88 3.40 0.28 26.89
N ILE A 89 2.34 -0.35 26.39
CA ILE A 89 1.90 -1.66 26.88
C ILE A 89 2.98 -2.72 26.65
N VAL A 90 3.52 -2.80 25.43
CA VAL A 90 4.55 -3.78 25.10
C VAL A 90 5.83 -3.53 25.88
N HIS A 91 6.26 -2.28 26.05
CA HIS A 91 7.45 -1.97 26.85
C HIS A 91 7.24 -2.30 28.33
N ALA A 92 6.06 -2.06 28.89
CA ALA A 92 5.76 -2.40 30.28
C ALA A 92 5.90 -3.92 30.51
N VAL A 93 5.35 -4.73 29.60
CA VAL A 93 5.49 -6.20 29.65
C VAL A 93 6.94 -6.60 29.42
N TRP A 94 7.59 -6.03 28.41
CA TRP A 94 8.97 -6.36 28.04
C TRP A 94 9.96 -6.06 29.17
N TRP A 95 9.92 -4.86 29.75
CA TRP A 95 10.78 -4.50 30.88
C TRP A 95 10.55 -5.43 32.08
N SER A 96 9.29 -5.76 32.36
CA SER A 96 8.95 -6.69 33.45
C SER A 96 9.57 -8.07 33.24
N VAL A 97 9.48 -8.62 32.02
CA VAL A 97 10.05 -9.94 31.68
C VAL A 97 11.58 -9.91 31.68
N MET A 98 12.19 -8.88 31.08
CA MET A 98 13.65 -8.77 30.96
C MET A 98 14.34 -8.59 32.31
N ILE A 99 13.76 -7.78 33.21
CA ILE A 99 14.29 -7.54 34.55
C ILE A 99 14.09 -8.77 35.43
N SER A 100 12.90 -9.37 35.45
CA SER A 100 12.60 -10.52 36.32
C SER A 100 13.44 -11.76 36.00
N ASN A 101 13.75 -12.01 34.72
CA ASN A 101 14.51 -13.18 34.29
C ASN A 101 15.98 -12.86 33.98
N ASN A 102 16.42 -11.62 34.15
CA ASN A 102 17.77 -11.15 33.84
C ASN A 102 18.24 -11.48 32.40
N TYR A 103 17.36 -11.32 31.41
CA TYR A 103 17.61 -11.70 30.01
C TYR A 103 18.47 -10.71 29.22
N PHE A 104 19.10 -9.73 29.87
CA PHE A 104 19.95 -8.75 29.18
C PHE A 104 21.19 -9.37 28.53
N TYR A 105 21.65 -10.54 29.00
CA TYR A 105 22.76 -11.25 28.37
C TYR A 105 22.45 -11.71 26.93
N LEU A 106 21.16 -11.89 26.58
CA LEU A 106 20.73 -12.33 25.24
C LEU A 106 21.18 -11.38 24.13
N PHE A 107 21.45 -10.10 24.44
CA PHE A 107 21.95 -9.13 23.46
C PHE A 107 23.38 -9.44 22.99
N VAL A 108 24.21 -9.97 23.89
CA VAL A 108 25.64 -10.24 23.67
C VAL A 108 25.89 -11.71 23.33
N GLU A 109 24.94 -12.59 23.67
CA GLU A 109 25.03 -14.02 23.38
C GLU A 109 25.27 -14.29 21.87
N PRO A 110 26.34 -15.01 21.52
CA PRO A 110 26.59 -15.46 20.16
C PRO A 110 25.51 -16.44 19.69
N SER A 111 24.96 -16.23 18.49
CA SER A 111 23.89 -17.06 17.92
C SER A 111 24.14 -17.32 16.43
N GLY A 112 23.55 -18.40 15.91
CA GLY A 112 23.75 -18.86 14.52
C GLY A 112 25.12 -19.46 14.23
N SER A 113 25.28 -19.96 13.00
CA SER A 113 26.52 -20.64 12.54
C SER A 113 27.75 -19.72 12.50
N LEU A 114 27.55 -18.40 12.42
CA LEU A 114 28.61 -17.40 12.42
C LEU A 114 28.96 -16.88 13.82
N ALA A 115 28.32 -17.38 14.90
CA ALA A 115 28.54 -16.97 16.28
C ALA A 115 28.53 -15.44 16.47
N LYS A 116 27.56 -14.76 15.84
CA LYS A 116 27.42 -13.30 15.91
C LYS A 116 26.49 -12.91 17.05
N PRO A 117 26.72 -11.75 17.71
CA PRO A 117 25.87 -11.30 18.80
C PRO A 117 24.47 -10.89 18.30
N ARG A 118 23.43 -11.17 19.09
CA ARG A 118 22.03 -10.94 18.67
C ARG A 118 21.65 -9.46 18.52
N TYR A 119 22.38 -8.52 19.13
CA TYR A 119 22.10 -7.08 18.95
C TYR A 119 22.17 -6.62 17.49
N LEU A 120 22.88 -7.33 16.61
CA LEU A 120 22.88 -7.01 15.18
C LEU A 120 21.46 -7.07 14.60
N MET A 121 20.64 -8.01 15.09
CA MET A 121 19.24 -8.11 14.69
C MET A 121 18.41 -6.93 15.19
N SER A 122 18.69 -6.41 16.40
CA SER A 122 18.09 -5.15 16.87
C SER A 122 18.36 -4.00 15.90
N ILE A 123 19.62 -3.83 15.48
CA ILE A 123 20.01 -2.77 14.55
C ILE A 123 19.27 -2.95 13.22
N THR A 124 19.25 -4.17 12.68
CA THR A 124 18.49 -4.49 11.47
C THR A 124 17.02 -4.13 11.64
N MET A 125 16.40 -4.42 12.79
CA MET A 125 15.00 -4.15 13.03
C MET A 125 14.66 -2.68 13.26
N ILE A 126 15.62 -1.80 13.52
CA ILE A 126 15.37 -0.34 13.49
C ILE A 126 14.92 0.06 12.08
N PHE A 127 15.63 -0.39 11.06
CA PHE A 127 15.28 -0.13 9.66
C PHE A 127 14.18 -1.05 9.16
N GLY A 128 14.27 -2.34 9.49
CA GLY A 128 13.33 -3.37 9.04
C GLY A 128 11.91 -3.09 9.50
N SER A 129 11.70 -2.67 10.76
CA SER A 129 10.36 -2.32 11.24
C SER A 129 9.80 -1.06 10.60
N LEU A 130 10.64 -0.04 10.35
CA LEU A 130 10.23 1.18 9.68
C LEU A 130 9.76 0.90 8.24
N VAL A 131 10.55 0.13 7.49
CA VAL A 131 10.21 -0.30 6.13
C VAL A 131 8.95 -1.15 6.15
N ALA A 132 8.85 -2.13 7.05
CA ALA A 132 7.70 -3.02 7.17
C ALA A 132 6.38 -2.29 7.41
N GLY A 133 6.40 -1.23 8.23
CA GLY A 133 5.23 -0.41 8.44
C GLY A 133 4.89 0.47 7.24
N ALA A 134 5.90 0.98 6.54
CA ALA A 134 5.73 1.91 5.43
C ALA A 134 5.37 1.21 4.10
N THR A 135 5.72 -0.06 3.94
CA THR A 135 5.57 -0.83 2.69
C THR A 135 4.70 -2.08 2.87
N SER A 136 4.40 -2.76 1.76
CA SER A 136 3.56 -3.96 1.72
C SER A 136 4.33 -5.28 1.80
N GLU A 137 5.62 -5.26 2.16
CA GLU A 137 6.48 -6.47 2.22
C GLU A 137 6.66 -7.05 3.62
N GLY A 138 6.19 -6.33 4.64
CA GLY A 138 6.27 -6.76 6.04
C GLY A 138 7.70 -6.79 6.58
N GLY A 139 7.82 -7.13 7.87
CA GLY A 139 9.13 -7.17 8.56
C GLY A 139 9.96 -8.38 8.20
N GLY A 140 9.29 -9.48 7.83
CA GLY A 140 9.93 -10.72 7.39
C GLY A 140 10.77 -10.51 6.13
N ALA A 141 10.40 -9.59 5.24
CA ALA A 141 11.14 -9.37 4.00
C ALA A 141 12.57 -8.84 4.22
N VAL A 142 12.78 -8.01 5.24
CA VAL A 142 14.10 -7.52 5.61
C VAL A 142 14.79 -8.48 6.57
N ALA A 143 14.05 -9.03 7.54
CA ALA A 143 14.63 -9.89 8.58
C ALA A 143 15.12 -11.23 8.03
N PHE A 144 14.36 -11.89 7.17
CA PHE A 144 14.66 -13.23 6.70
C PHE A 144 15.98 -13.32 5.91
N PRO A 145 16.28 -12.44 4.92
CA PRO A 145 17.58 -12.41 4.25
C PRO A 145 18.73 -12.10 5.19
N VAL A 146 18.57 -11.14 6.11
CA VAL A 146 19.64 -10.79 7.05
C VAL A 146 19.95 -11.96 7.97
N MET A 147 18.93 -12.60 8.54
CA MET A 147 19.12 -13.77 9.40
C MET A 147 19.73 -14.95 8.64
N THR A 148 19.21 -15.26 7.46
CA THR A 148 19.58 -16.48 6.74
C THR A 148 20.84 -16.35 5.89
N LEU A 149 21.13 -15.17 5.34
CA LEU A 149 22.28 -14.90 4.46
C LEU A 149 23.43 -14.20 5.21
N ALA A 150 23.15 -13.21 6.06
CA ALA A 150 24.21 -12.43 6.72
C ALA A 150 24.63 -12.98 8.10
N LEU A 151 23.69 -13.59 8.84
CA LEU A 151 23.94 -14.19 10.16
C LEU A 151 24.04 -15.72 10.13
N GLY A 152 23.69 -16.36 9.01
CA GLY A 152 23.77 -17.81 8.84
C GLY A 152 22.86 -18.59 9.79
N ILE A 153 21.71 -18.02 10.12
CA ILE A 153 20.65 -18.64 10.93
C ILE A 153 19.79 -19.55 10.04
N ALA A 154 19.29 -20.64 10.60
CA ALA A 154 18.46 -21.59 9.87
C ALA A 154 17.12 -20.94 9.44
N PRO A 155 16.62 -21.21 8.21
CA PRO A 155 15.34 -20.67 7.75
C PRO A 155 14.13 -20.94 8.67
N PRO A 156 13.98 -22.12 9.32
CA PRO A 156 12.89 -22.34 10.28
C PRO A 156 12.91 -21.35 11.45
N VAL A 157 14.09 -21.06 12.01
CA VAL A 157 14.27 -20.07 13.09
C VAL A 157 13.91 -18.67 12.60
N ALA A 158 14.38 -18.29 11.40
CA ALA A 158 14.08 -16.98 10.81
C ALA A 158 12.58 -16.80 10.51
N ARG A 159 11.91 -17.85 10.02
CA ARG A 159 10.46 -17.87 9.80
C ARG A 159 9.71 -17.71 11.11
N ASP A 160 10.05 -18.50 12.13
CA ASP A 160 9.34 -18.45 13.40
C ASP A 160 9.55 -17.10 14.09
N PHE A 161 10.78 -16.56 14.06
CA PHE A 161 11.06 -15.18 14.48
C PHE A 161 10.20 -14.17 13.72
N ALA A 162 10.08 -14.31 12.39
CA ALA A 162 9.27 -13.42 11.56
C ALA A 162 7.77 -13.48 11.94
N PHE A 163 7.21 -14.63 12.30
CA PHE A 163 5.84 -14.71 12.84
C PHE A 163 5.71 -14.00 14.18
N MET A 164 6.63 -14.28 15.11
CA MET A 164 6.60 -13.68 16.44
C MET A 164 6.72 -12.16 16.38
N ILE A 165 7.75 -11.64 15.71
CA ILE A 165 8.05 -10.21 15.72
C ILE A 165 6.97 -9.39 15.01
N GLN A 166 6.33 -9.95 13.98
CA GLN A 166 5.25 -9.30 13.25
C GLN A 166 3.92 -9.37 14.00
N SER A 167 3.67 -10.43 14.78
CA SER A 167 2.50 -10.48 15.67
C SER A 167 2.51 -9.34 16.72
N VAL A 168 3.67 -8.77 17.03
CA VAL A 168 3.79 -7.57 17.87
C VAL A 168 3.80 -6.30 17.02
N GLY A 169 4.73 -6.20 16.06
CA GLY A 169 4.94 -4.99 15.27
C GLY A 169 3.76 -4.62 14.36
N MET A 170 3.27 -5.60 13.60
CA MET A 170 2.19 -5.37 12.64
C MET A 170 0.85 -5.18 13.34
N VAL A 171 0.64 -5.78 14.52
CA VAL A 171 -0.54 -5.51 15.36
C VAL A 171 -0.48 -4.07 15.92
N ALA A 172 0.66 -3.61 16.42
CA ALA A 172 0.84 -2.23 16.85
C ALA A 172 0.63 -1.23 15.68
N SER A 173 1.14 -1.57 14.50
CA SER A 173 0.95 -0.78 13.28
C SER A 173 -0.52 -0.76 12.83
N SER A 174 -1.20 -1.92 12.88
CA SER A 174 -2.63 -2.04 12.58
C SER A 174 -3.48 -1.20 13.53
N PHE A 175 -3.16 -1.19 14.82
CA PHE A 175 -3.80 -0.29 15.78
C PHE A 175 -3.62 1.17 15.37
N THR A 176 -2.40 1.57 14.98
CA THR A 176 -2.12 2.94 14.50
C THR A 176 -2.94 3.28 13.26
N ILE A 177 -3.01 2.39 12.28
CA ILE A 177 -3.80 2.54 11.04
C ILE A 177 -5.28 2.76 11.37
N LEU A 178 -5.84 1.94 12.25
CA LEU A 178 -7.26 2.01 12.66
C LEU A 178 -7.56 3.28 13.46
N VAL A 179 -6.72 3.61 14.45
CA VAL A 179 -6.89 4.84 15.26
C VAL A 179 -6.74 6.07 14.41
N MET A 180 -5.83 6.08 13.44
CA MET A 180 -5.65 7.19 12.49
C MET A 180 -6.75 7.25 11.42
N ARG A 181 -7.65 6.25 11.35
CA ARG A 181 -8.69 6.11 10.32
C ARG A 181 -8.10 6.21 8.91
N ILE A 182 -6.94 5.60 8.72
CA ILE A 182 -6.36 5.42 7.38
C ILE A 182 -7.29 4.46 6.62
N GLN A 183 -7.58 4.78 5.36
CA GLN A 183 -8.47 3.98 4.54
C GLN A 183 -7.92 2.57 4.33
N VAL A 184 -8.78 1.57 4.53
CA VAL A 184 -8.49 0.14 4.34
C VAL A 184 -9.65 -0.53 3.60
N GLU A 185 -9.36 -1.58 2.85
CA GLU A 185 -10.37 -2.36 2.13
C GLU A 185 -10.82 -3.57 2.97
N TRP A 186 -11.87 -3.37 3.77
CA TRP A 186 -12.38 -4.38 4.70
C TRP A 186 -12.80 -5.71 4.05
N LYS A 187 -13.30 -5.67 2.81
CA LYS A 187 -13.69 -6.89 2.10
C LYS A 187 -12.47 -7.73 1.78
N ALA A 188 -11.36 -7.10 1.40
CA ALA A 188 -10.11 -7.79 1.17
C ALA A 188 -9.57 -8.39 2.47
N ILE A 189 -9.63 -7.64 3.58
CA ILE A 189 -9.24 -8.16 4.90
C ILE A 189 -9.99 -9.45 5.21
N LEU A 190 -11.32 -9.44 5.12
CA LEU A 190 -12.14 -10.60 5.45
C LEU A 190 -11.80 -11.83 4.58
N TYR A 191 -11.82 -11.70 3.25
CA TYR A 191 -11.70 -12.86 2.36
C TYR A 191 -10.26 -13.37 2.23
N VAL A 192 -9.28 -12.47 2.23
CA VAL A 192 -7.87 -12.88 2.20
C VAL A 192 -7.49 -13.54 3.52
N THR A 193 -7.97 -13.08 4.67
CA THR A 193 -7.74 -13.77 5.95
C THR A 193 -8.31 -15.17 5.95
N LEU A 194 -9.54 -15.37 5.45
CA LEU A 194 -10.14 -16.71 5.37
C LEU A 194 -9.29 -17.68 4.54
N GLY A 195 -8.79 -17.23 3.39
CA GLY A 195 -7.85 -18.02 2.59
C GLY A 195 -6.48 -18.20 3.27
N GLY A 196 -5.99 -17.15 3.92
CA GLY A 196 -4.70 -17.12 4.61
C GLY A 196 -4.58 -18.12 5.74
N ILE A 197 -5.66 -18.31 6.52
CA ILE A 197 -5.71 -19.33 7.58
C ILE A 197 -5.49 -20.73 7.00
N VAL A 198 -6.20 -21.06 5.91
CA VAL A 198 -6.03 -22.36 5.25
C VAL A 198 -4.63 -22.47 4.64
N GLY A 199 -4.17 -21.41 3.97
CA GLY A 199 -2.86 -21.37 3.34
C GLY A 199 -1.69 -21.52 4.31
N ILE A 200 -1.74 -20.88 5.48
CA ILE A 200 -0.65 -20.95 6.46
C ILE A 200 -0.57 -22.32 7.12
N ILE A 201 -1.72 -22.95 7.43
CA ILE A 201 -1.77 -24.30 7.99
C ILE A 201 -1.22 -25.31 6.97
N LEU A 202 -1.75 -25.31 5.75
CA LEU A 202 -1.27 -26.18 4.67
C LEU A 202 0.20 -25.95 4.36
N GLY A 203 0.63 -24.69 4.34
CA GLY A 203 2.02 -24.34 4.10
C GLY A 203 2.95 -24.85 5.21
N LEU A 204 2.56 -24.71 6.47
CA LEU A 204 3.37 -25.14 7.61
C LEU A 204 3.47 -26.66 7.74
N GLU A 205 2.41 -27.40 7.41
CA GLU A 205 2.40 -28.87 7.50
C GLU A 205 3.05 -29.52 6.29
N GLU A 206 2.75 -29.04 5.08
CA GLU A 206 3.12 -29.74 3.85
C GLU A 206 4.31 -29.11 3.13
N VAL A 207 4.40 -27.78 3.10
CA VAL A 207 5.41 -27.08 2.27
C VAL A 207 6.69 -26.85 3.05
N ALA A 208 6.60 -26.21 4.21
CA ALA A 208 7.77 -25.78 4.98
C ALA A 208 8.69 -26.94 5.42
N PRO A 209 8.20 -28.12 5.85
CA PRO A 209 9.06 -29.23 6.26
C PRO A 209 9.79 -29.91 5.09
N ARG A 210 9.26 -29.78 3.86
CA ARG A 210 9.83 -30.40 2.65
C ARG A 210 10.91 -29.54 1.99
N LEU A 211 11.05 -28.28 2.39
CA LEU A 211 12.01 -27.35 1.82
C LEU A 211 13.33 -27.37 2.59
N THR A 212 14.40 -27.79 1.91
CA THR A 212 15.74 -27.70 2.48
C THR A 212 16.24 -26.24 2.51
N PRO A 213 17.18 -25.88 3.40
CA PRO A 213 17.55 -24.48 3.60
C PRO A 213 17.97 -23.69 2.35
N PRO A 214 18.74 -24.24 1.38
CA PRO A 214 19.08 -23.52 0.15
C PRO A 214 17.87 -23.18 -0.70
N TYR A 215 16.87 -24.07 -0.74
CA TYR A 215 15.64 -23.90 -1.51
C TYR A 215 14.74 -22.85 -0.88
N SER A 216 14.53 -22.87 0.44
CA SER A 216 13.74 -21.85 1.15
C SER A 216 14.29 -20.45 0.92
N LYS A 217 15.62 -20.29 0.98
CA LYS A 217 16.29 -19.01 0.75
C LYS A 217 16.15 -18.52 -0.70
N MET A 218 16.41 -19.39 -1.68
CA MET A 218 16.30 -18.98 -3.10
C MET A 218 14.85 -18.74 -3.52
N TYR A 219 13.91 -19.60 -3.13
CA TYR A 219 12.51 -19.48 -3.54
C TYR A 219 11.89 -18.20 -2.99
N PHE A 220 12.19 -17.86 -1.73
CA PHE A 220 11.83 -16.58 -1.14
C PHE A 220 12.32 -15.42 -2.01
N VAL A 221 13.63 -15.34 -2.27
CA VAL A 221 14.19 -14.19 -3.01
C VAL A 221 13.67 -14.08 -4.44
N VAL A 222 13.45 -15.22 -5.11
CA VAL A 222 12.91 -15.28 -6.47
C VAL A 222 11.46 -14.80 -6.54
N ILE A 223 10.59 -15.25 -5.61
CA ILE A 223 9.18 -14.85 -5.58
C ILE A 223 9.05 -13.34 -5.35
N TRP A 224 9.84 -12.79 -4.41
CA TRP A 224 9.88 -11.35 -4.12
C TRP A 224 10.39 -10.56 -5.33
N SER A 225 11.49 -11.01 -5.94
CA SER A 225 12.03 -10.40 -7.15
C SER A 225 11.01 -10.37 -8.31
N SER A 226 10.26 -11.46 -8.52
CA SER A 226 9.19 -11.49 -9.54
C SER A 226 8.08 -10.48 -9.23
N PHE A 227 7.72 -10.31 -7.96
CA PHE A 227 6.74 -9.32 -7.52
C PHE A 227 7.24 -7.88 -7.72
N ALA A 228 8.46 -7.55 -7.29
CA ALA A 228 9.04 -6.23 -7.51
C ALA A 228 9.08 -5.85 -9.01
N ILE A 229 9.44 -6.79 -9.88
CA ILE A 229 9.42 -6.57 -11.33
C ILE A 229 7.99 -6.35 -11.83
N GLY A 230 7.02 -7.14 -11.35
CA GLY A 230 5.60 -6.96 -11.68
C GLY A 230 5.08 -5.58 -11.29
N LEU A 231 5.44 -5.10 -10.10
CA LEU A 231 5.09 -3.78 -9.60
C LEU A 231 5.82 -2.67 -10.39
N PHE A 232 7.06 -2.88 -10.78
CA PHE A 232 7.84 -1.97 -11.63
C PHE A 232 7.19 -1.76 -13.01
N LEU A 233 6.82 -2.85 -13.67
CA LEU A 233 6.13 -2.81 -14.96
C LEU A 233 4.78 -2.09 -14.84
N LEU A 234 4.08 -2.26 -13.72
CA LEU A 234 2.83 -1.56 -13.45
C LEU A 234 3.04 -0.05 -13.27
N ASN A 235 4.03 0.33 -12.48
CA ASN A 235 4.31 1.73 -12.14
C ASN A 235 4.83 2.56 -13.32
N ARG A 236 5.36 1.91 -14.36
CA ARG A 236 5.74 2.57 -15.62
C ARG A 236 4.54 3.15 -16.39
N ASN A 237 3.33 2.63 -16.15
CA ASN A 237 2.10 3.13 -16.77
C ASN A 237 1.50 4.29 -15.95
N HIS A 238 2.04 5.50 -16.14
CA HIS A 238 1.68 6.70 -15.35
C HIS A 238 0.24 7.22 -15.53
N HIS A 239 -0.45 6.90 -16.64
CA HIS A 239 -1.79 7.44 -17.00
C HIS A 239 -2.97 6.58 -16.50
N ARG A 240 -2.78 5.85 -15.42
CA ARG A 240 -3.74 4.86 -14.95
C ARG A 240 -4.75 5.49 -13.99
N GLU A 241 -6.03 5.19 -14.18
CA GLU A 241 -7.04 5.42 -13.14
C GLU A 241 -6.89 4.42 -12.00
N VAL A 242 -6.78 4.96 -10.79
CA VAL A 242 -6.62 4.20 -9.55
C VAL A 242 -7.84 4.47 -8.68
N HIS A 243 -8.29 3.48 -7.91
CA HIS A 243 -9.52 3.58 -7.13
C HIS A 243 -9.25 3.34 -5.64
N ASP A 244 -9.99 4.01 -4.76
CA ASP A 244 -9.81 3.86 -3.31
C ASP A 244 -10.53 2.62 -2.76
N GLN A 245 -11.43 2.01 -3.53
CA GLN A 245 -12.17 0.81 -3.17
C GLN A 245 -12.32 -0.11 -4.38
N ILE A 246 -12.59 -1.40 -4.13
CA ILE A 246 -12.89 -2.37 -5.19
C ILE A 246 -14.20 -1.99 -5.89
N LYS A 247 -14.09 -1.38 -7.08
CA LYS A 247 -15.27 -1.02 -7.89
C LYS A 247 -16.04 -2.26 -8.35
N ASN A 248 -17.35 -2.08 -8.49
CA ASN A 248 -18.27 -3.06 -9.07
C ASN A 248 -18.25 -4.42 -8.35
N TRP A 249 -18.30 -4.41 -7.01
CA TRP A 249 -18.31 -5.63 -6.20
C TRP A 249 -19.43 -6.60 -6.62
N GLU A 250 -20.57 -6.06 -7.06
CA GLU A 250 -21.76 -6.81 -7.43
C GLU A 250 -21.75 -7.38 -8.86
N ASP A 251 -20.93 -6.84 -9.77
CA ASP A 251 -20.85 -7.27 -11.19
C ASP A 251 -20.09 -8.59 -11.37
N GLY A 252 -19.41 -9.09 -10.33
CA GLY A 252 -18.60 -10.30 -10.36
C GLY A 252 -19.30 -11.56 -9.86
N VAL A 253 -20.60 -11.49 -9.56
CA VAL A 253 -21.35 -12.60 -8.97
C VAL A 253 -21.76 -13.60 -10.06
N LEU A 254 -21.15 -14.78 -10.04
CA LEU A 254 -21.43 -15.87 -10.98
C LEU A 254 -22.74 -16.60 -10.62
N TRP A 255 -23.02 -16.73 -9.32
CA TRP A 255 -24.22 -17.41 -8.82
C TRP A 255 -24.70 -16.80 -7.49
N ARG A 256 -26.02 -16.58 -7.37
CA ARG A 256 -26.70 -16.19 -6.12
C ARG A 256 -27.76 -17.25 -5.78
N PRO A 257 -27.86 -17.70 -4.52
CA PRO A 257 -28.99 -18.53 -4.08
C PRO A 257 -30.32 -17.76 -4.18
N PRO A 258 -31.46 -18.47 -4.30
CA PRO A 258 -32.78 -17.86 -4.42
C PRO A 258 -33.10 -16.93 -3.23
N ALA A 259 -33.89 -15.88 -3.51
CA ALA A 259 -34.15 -14.77 -2.59
C ALA A 259 -34.77 -15.18 -1.24
N SER A 260 -35.34 -16.38 -1.14
CA SER A 260 -35.94 -16.97 0.07
C SER A 260 -34.94 -17.55 1.08
N SER A 261 -33.65 -17.62 0.76
CA SER A 261 -32.64 -18.20 1.65
C SER A 261 -32.02 -17.15 2.57
N ILE A 262 -32.09 -17.35 3.89
CA ILE A 262 -31.43 -16.50 4.91
C ILE A 262 -29.90 -16.40 4.70
N LEU A 263 -29.31 -17.41 4.05
CA LEU A 263 -27.86 -17.49 3.76
C LEU A 263 -27.41 -16.67 2.53
N ARG A 264 -28.32 -15.92 1.90
CA ARG A 264 -28.06 -15.12 0.69
C ARG A 264 -26.84 -14.19 0.73
N PRO A 265 -26.55 -13.44 1.82
CA PRO A 265 -25.35 -12.60 1.87
C PRO A 265 -24.06 -13.39 2.06
N TYR A 266 -24.12 -14.60 2.63
CA TYR A 266 -22.94 -15.41 2.96
C TYR A 266 -22.51 -16.35 1.83
N LEU A 267 -23.45 -16.81 1.00
CA LEU A 267 -23.24 -17.84 -0.04
C LEU A 267 -23.36 -17.27 -1.47
N SER A 268 -22.85 -16.07 -1.73
CA SER A 268 -22.69 -15.57 -3.10
C SER A 268 -21.32 -15.96 -3.66
N LEU A 269 -21.33 -16.65 -4.81
CA LEU A 269 -20.12 -17.08 -5.50
C LEU A 269 -19.72 -15.97 -6.49
N SER A 270 -18.72 -15.19 -6.11
CA SER A 270 -18.22 -14.07 -6.91
C SER A 270 -16.78 -14.34 -7.31
N TRP A 271 -16.45 -14.24 -8.60
CA TRP A 271 -15.06 -14.41 -9.06
C TRP A 271 -14.09 -13.49 -8.30
N LYS A 272 -14.53 -12.27 -7.95
CA LYS A 272 -13.75 -11.31 -7.15
C LYS A 272 -13.51 -11.78 -5.70
N ARG A 273 -14.47 -12.50 -5.12
CA ARG A 273 -14.35 -13.07 -3.77
C ARG A 273 -13.43 -14.28 -3.80
N GLU A 274 -13.67 -15.19 -4.74
CA GLU A 274 -12.86 -16.39 -4.91
C GLU A 274 -11.40 -16.05 -5.20
N SER A 275 -11.14 -15.03 -6.03
CA SER A 275 -9.76 -14.61 -6.27
C SER A 275 -9.09 -14.11 -4.99
N LEU A 276 -9.74 -13.29 -4.16
CA LEU A 276 -9.19 -12.85 -2.87
C LEU A 276 -8.91 -14.02 -1.92
N VAL A 277 -9.80 -15.02 -1.86
CA VAL A 277 -9.56 -16.23 -1.07
C VAL A 277 -8.37 -17.01 -1.62
N CYS A 278 -8.27 -17.22 -2.94
CA CYS A 278 -7.14 -17.89 -3.58
C CYS A 278 -5.82 -17.16 -3.32
N PHE A 279 -5.79 -15.84 -3.40
CA PHE A 279 -4.61 -15.03 -3.05
C PHE A 279 -4.26 -15.13 -1.57
N GLY A 280 -5.27 -15.24 -0.70
CA GLY A 280 -5.08 -15.55 0.71
C GLY A 280 -4.40 -16.90 0.91
N ILE A 281 -4.88 -17.96 0.24
CA ILE A 281 -4.28 -19.31 0.32
C ILE A 281 -2.83 -19.28 -0.15
N LEU A 282 -2.58 -18.74 -1.35
CA LEU A 282 -1.22 -18.63 -1.91
C LEU A 282 -0.30 -17.82 -1.00
N GLY A 283 -0.79 -16.68 -0.51
CA GLY A 283 -0.05 -15.81 0.41
C GLY A 283 0.23 -16.46 1.77
N GLY A 284 -0.70 -17.24 2.29
CA GLY A 284 -0.52 -18.03 3.51
C GLY A 284 0.55 -19.12 3.33
N ILE A 285 0.55 -19.81 2.18
CA ILE A 285 1.60 -20.78 1.84
C ILE A 285 2.97 -20.11 1.78
N PHE A 286 3.11 -18.96 1.13
CA PHE A 286 4.38 -18.22 1.12
C PHE A 286 4.78 -17.72 2.52
N SER A 287 3.80 -17.28 3.31
CA SER A 287 4.04 -16.89 4.71
C SER A 287 4.59 -18.05 5.54
N SER A 288 4.19 -19.29 5.26
CA SER A 288 4.73 -20.48 5.94
C SER A 288 6.21 -20.76 5.64
N MET A 289 6.77 -20.17 4.58
CA MET A 289 8.17 -20.39 4.19
C MET A 289 9.12 -19.43 4.89
N ALA A 290 8.79 -18.14 4.90
CA ALA A 290 9.69 -17.07 5.38
C ALA A 290 9.09 -16.19 6.48
N GLY A 291 7.84 -16.45 6.87
CA GLY A 291 7.10 -15.62 7.83
C GLY A 291 6.55 -14.32 7.24
N SER A 292 6.63 -14.12 5.92
CA SER A 292 5.97 -13.06 5.15
C SER A 292 5.50 -13.59 3.79
N GLY A 293 4.48 -13.00 3.17
CA GLY A 293 3.97 -13.45 1.87
C GLY A 293 2.49 -13.11 1.60
N ILE A 294 1.63 -13.14 2.62
CA ILE A 294 0.21 -12.78 2.46
C ILE A 294 0.02 -11.31 2.10
N ASP A 295 0.89 -10.47 2.61
CA ASP A 295 0.97 -9.05 2.34
C ASP A 295 1.28 -8.76 0.88
N ILE A 296 2.28 -9.42 0.30
CA ILE A 296 2.63 -9.28 -1.11
C ILE A 296 1.54 -9.84 -2.02
N CYS A 297 1.02 -11.03 -1.74
CA CYS A 297 -0.04 -11.62 -2.55
C CYS A 297 -1.32 -10.78 -2.52
N SER A 298 -1.71 -10.29 -1.35
CA SER A 298 -2.89 -9.42 -1.20
C SER A 298 -2.67 -8.04 -1.81
N PHE A 299 -1.50 -7.45 -1.63
CA PHE A 299 -1.14 -6.19 -2.26
C PHE A 299 -1.11 -6.30 -3.78
N ALA A 300 -0.54 -7.38 -4.32
CA ALA A 300 -0.56 -7.66 -5.76
C ALA A 300 -2.00 -7.81 -6.29
N ALA A 301 -2.86 -8.56 -5.60
CA ALA A 301 -4.27 -8.69 -5.96
C ALA A 301 -4.99 -7.33 -5.96
N LEU A 302 -4.79 -6.52 -4.92
CA LEU A 302 -5.43 -5.22 -4.81
C LEU A 302 -4.94 -4.24 -5.89
N THR A 303 -3.63 -4.14 -6.10
CA THR A 303 -3.03 -3.12 -6.96
C THR A 303 -3.00 -3.50 -8.44
N LEU A 304 -2.73 -4.78 -8.78
CA LEU A 304 -2.64 -5.27 -10.15
C LEU A 304 -4.01 -5.69 -10.70
N LEU A 305 -4.76 -6.49 -9.94
CA LEU A 305 -6.03 -7.06 -10.40
C LEU A 305 -7.20 -6.12 -10.17
N PHE A 306 -7.43 -5.65 -8.93
CA PHE A 306 -8.56 -4.78 -8.60
C PHE A 306 -8.31 -3.29 -8.81
N ARG A 307 -7.08 -2.96 -9.17
CA ARG A 307 -6.62 -1.62 -9.48
C ARG A 307 -6.80 -0.59 -8.34
N VAL A 308 -6.84 -1.06 -7.09
CA VAL A 308 -6.90 -0.27 -5.86
C VAL A 308 -5.61 0.53 -5.68
N SER A 309 -5.71 1.72 -5.08
CA SER A 309 -4.56 2.57 -4.81
C SER A 309 -3.58 1.93 -3.84
N GLU A 310 -2.29 2.11 -4.12
CA GLU A 310 -1.21 1.64 -3.24
C GLU A 310 -1.35 2.26 -1.84
N LYS A 311 -1.88 3.48 -1.76
CA LYS A 311 -2.17 4.19 -0.51
C LYS A 311 -3.24 3.51 0.36
N VAL A 312 -4.16 2.74 -0.23
CA VAL A 312 -5.17 1.93 0.51
C VAL A 312 -4.71 0.48 0.64
N ALA A 313 -4.06 -0.05 -0.40
CA ALA A 313 -3.58 -1.44 -0.43
C ALA A 313 -2.49 -1.69 0.61
N THR A 314 -1.54 -0.77 0.83
CA THR A 314 -0.46 -0.94 1.81
C THR A 314 -0.99 -1.03 3.25
N PRO A 315 -1.82 -0.10 3.76
CA PRO A 315 -2.41 -0.26 5.09
C PRO A 315 -3.28 -1.52 5.21
N THR A 316 -3.96 -1.93 4.13
CA THR A 316 -4.76 -3.16 4.10
C THR A 316 -3.89 -4.41 4.25
N SER A 317 -2.75 -4.47 3.54
CA SER A 317 -1.81 -5.60 3.64
C SER A 317 -1.14 -5.68 5.01
N VAL A 318 -0.83 -4.54 5.65
CA VAL A 318 -0.30 -4.49 7.02
C VAL A 318 -1.25 -5.16 8.02
N VAL A 319 -2.55 -4.88 7.92
CA VAL A 319 -3.57 -5.50 8.79
C VAL A 319 -3.71 -6.99 8.51
N LEU A 320 -3.73 -7.38 7.24
CA LEU A 320 -3.74 -8.79 6.84
C LEU A 320 -2.52 -9.55 7.38
N MET A 321 -1.36 -8.91 7.34
CA MET A 321 -0.12 -9.48 7.85
C MET A 321 -0.15 -9.66 9.37
N ALA A 322 -0.68 -8.68 10.09
CA ALA A 322 -0.86 -8.78 11.55
C ALA A 322 -1.73 -9.98 11.95
N ILE A 323 -2.85 -10.17 11.25
CA ILE A 323 -3.76 -11.30 11.50
C ILE A 323 -3.07 -12.62 11.16
N ASN A 324 -2.50 -12.73 9.95
CA ASN A 324 -1.91 -13.98 9.47
C ASN A 324 -0.71 -14.43 10.31
N THR A 325 0.17 -13.51 10.70
CA THR A 325 1.34 -13.84 11.54
C THR A 325 0.96 -14.19 12.97
N THR A 326 -0.10 -13.59 13.52
CA THR A 326 -0.65 -13.98 14.83
C THR A 326 -1.18 -15.41 14.79
N ILE A 327 -1.90 -15.78 13.72
CA ILE A 327 -2.43 -17.14 13.54
C ILE A 327 -1.28 -18.12 13.29
N GLY A 328 -0.30 -17.77 12.46
CA GLY A 328 0.88 -18.60 12.21
C GLY A 328 1.70 -18.84 13.47
N PHE A 329 1.93 -17.80 14.29
CA PHE A 329 2.61 -17.93 15.57
C PHE A 329 1.83 -18.83 16.53
N ALA A 330 0.52 -18.61 16.69
CA ALA A 330 -0.32 -19.44 17.54
C ALA A 330 -0.32 -20.91 17.07
N TYR A 331 -0.40 -21.16 15.76
CA TYR A 331 -0.38 -22.51 15.21
C TYR A 331 0.96 -23.21 15.44
N ARG A 332 2.08 -22.51 15.24
CA ARG A 332 3.42 -23.06 15.56
C ARG A 332 3.57 -23.37 17.03
N GLN A 333 3.14 -22.45 17.90
CA GLN A 333 3.31 -22.59 19.34
C GLN A 333 2.44 -23.70 19.93
N PHE A 334 1.16 -23.77 19.55
CA PHE A 334 0.21 -24.69 20.17
C PHE A 334 -0.09 -25.95 19.34
N GLY A 335 0.02 -25.88 18.01
CA GLY A 335 -0.34 -26.97 17.09
C GLY A 335 0.82 -27.86 16.66
N MET A 336 2.04 -27.34 16.57
CA MET A 336 3.19 -28.05 15.96
C MET A 336 4.36 -28.34 16.91
N GLY A 337 4.15 -28.25 18.23
CA GLY A 337 5.18 -28.58 19.23
C GLY A 337 6.09 -27.42 19.65
N GLY A 338 5.75 -26.18 19.28
CA GLY A 338 6.45 -24.98 19.74
C GLY A 338 7.23 -24.26 18.65
N VAL A 339 7.53 -22.99 18.93
CA VAL A 339 8.47 -22.18 18.15
C VAL A 339 9.91 -22.51 18.57
N GLU A 340 10.84 -22.46 17.61
CA GLU A 340 12.27 -22.62 17.83
C GLU A 340 12.79 -21.74 18.99
N GLU A 341 13.59 -22.31 19.89
CA GLU A 341 14.10 -21.61 21.07
C GLU A 341 15.02 -20.44 20.70
N GLU A 342 15.82 -20.60 19.65
CA GLU A 342 16.70 -19.53 19.16
C GLU A 342 15.88 -18.30 18.69
N ALA A 343 14.66 -18.51 18.17
CA ALA A 343 13.79 -17.41 17.74
C ALA A 343 13.30 -16.56 18.93
N TRP A 344 13.10 -17.16 20.10
CA TRP A 344 12.77 -16.43 21.33
C TRP A 344 13.89 -15.47 21.76
N GLY A 345 15.14 -15.89 21.61
CA GLY A 345 16.30 -15.04 21.90
C GLY A 345 16.34 -13.80 21.00
N PHE A 346 16.16 -13.97 19.69
CA PHE A 346 16.08 -12.84 18.76
C PHE A 346 14.84 -11.97 18.98
N PHE A 347 13.70 -12.59 19.30
CA PHE A 347 12.45 -11.89 19.59
C PHE A 347 12.61 -10.96 20.79
N ALA A 348 13.14 -11.46 21.90
CA ALA A 348 13.36 -10.66 23.12
C ALA A 348 14.20 -9.41 22.85
N VAL A 349 15.21 -9.52 22.00
CA VAL A 349 16.13 -8.42 21.65
C VAL A 349 15.49 -7.41 20.67
N CYS A 350 14.51 -7.82 19.86
CA CYS A 350 13.92 -6.97 18.82
C CYS A 350 12.58 -6.30 19.19
N VAL A 351 11.79 -6.91 20.07
CA VAL A 351 10.46 -6.41 20.50
C VAL A 351 10.40 -4.90 20.82
N PRO A 352 11.30 -4.33 21.66
CA PRO A 352 11.19 -2.92 22.05
C PRO A 352 11.36 -1.96 20.87
N ILE A 353 12.14 -2.37 19.86
CA ILE A 353 12.40 -1.56 18.67
C ILE A 353 11.21 -1.62 17.73
N VAL A 354 10.71 -2.82 17.48
CA VAL A 354 9.71 -3.06 16.44
C VAL A 354 8.35 -2.46 16.78
N VAL A 355 7.97 -2.48 18.06
CA VAL A 355 6.68 -1.89 18.49
C VAL A 355 6.62 -0.37 18.28
N ILE A 356 7.77 0.30 18.18
CA ILE A 356 7.83 1.74 17.85
C ILE A 356 8.01 1.90 16.34
N GLY A 357 8.99 1.21 15.76
CA GLY A 357 9.38 1.42 14.36
C GLY A 357 8.30 1.05 13.36
N ALA A 358 7.51 -0.01 13.59
CA ALA A 358 6.44 -0.42 12.67
C ALA A 358 5.28 0.59 12.62
N PRO A 359 4.70 1.05 13.75
CA PRO A 359 3.74 2.16 13.76
C PRO A 359 4.26 3.45 13.12
N VAL A 360 5.49 3.84 13.45
CA VAL A 360 6.13 5.03 12.85
C VAL A 360 6.27 4.85 11.34
N GLY A 361 6.63 3.66 10.89
CA GLY A 361 6.70 3.29 9.47
C GLY A 361 5.36 3.48 8.75
N ALA A 362 4.27 2.95 9.30
CA ALA A 362 2.93 3.11 8.71
C ALA A 362 2.47 4.57 8.70
N PHE A 363 2.81 5.33 9.74
CA PHE A 363 2.56 6.76 9.76
C PHE A 363 3.33 7.48 8.65
N LEU A 364 4.64 7.26 8.51
CA LEU A 364 5.45 7.88 7.45
C LEU A 364 5.00 7.44 6.04
N GLY A 365 4.65 6.16 5.88
CA GLY A 365 4.13 5.61 4.63
C GLY A 365 2.85 6.31 4.17
N SER A 366 2.02 6.79 5.10
CA SER A 366 0.80 7.55 4.77
C SER A 366 1.07 8.93 4.13
N TYR A 367 2.26 9.49 4.37
CA TYR A 367 2.72 10.76 3.77
C TYR A 367 3.56 10.56 2.50
N ALA A 368 4.21 9.40 2.37
CA ALA A 368 5.04 9.09 1.23
C ALA A 368 4.22 8.97 -0.07
N HIS A 369 4.79 9.47 -1.16
CA HIS A 369 4.25 9.28 -2.49
C HIS A 369 4.41 7.81 -2.91
N ARG A 370 3.43 7.26 -3.65
CA ARG A 370 3.39 5.84 -4.04
C ARG A 370 4.65 5.34 -4.75
N LEU A 371 5.28 6.19 -5.57
CA LEU A 371 6.52 5.88 -6.28
C LEU A 371 7.73 5.77 -5.34
N THR A 372 7.75 6.53 -4.24
CA THR A 372 8.83 6.48 -3.24
C THR A 372 8.80 5.13 -2.53
N LEU A 373 7.61 4.68 -2.11
CA LEU A 373 7.43 3.38 -1.47
C LEU A 373 7.83 2.23 -2.41
N ALA A 374 7.42 2.31 -3.68
CA ALA A 374 7.80 1.33 -4.69
C ALA A 374 9.31 1.31 -4.96
N ALA A 375 9.97 2.48 -4.99
CA ALA A 375 11.42 2.55 -5.19
C ALA A 375 12.20 1.89 -4.05
N VAL A 376 11.76 2.06 -2.79
CA VAL A 376 12.37 1.39 -1.64
C VAL A 376 12.28 -0.13 -1.78
N ILE A 377 11.11 -0.65 -2.16
CA ILE A 377 10.89 -2.08 -2.42
C ILE A 377 11.88 -2.59 -3.49
N TYR A 378 12.01 -1.89 -4.63
CA TYR A 378 12.90 -2.33 -5.70
C TYR A 378 14.37 -2.42 -5.26
N ILE A 379 14.83 -1.45 -4.46
CA ILE A 379 16.21 -1.43 -3.95
C ILE A 379 16.44 -2.61 -3.00
N ILE A 380 15.48 -2.85 -2.09
CA ILE A 380 15.55 -3.91 -1.10
C ILE A 380 15.54 -5.28 -1.78
N ASP A 381 14.63 -5.51 -2.73
CA ASP A 381 14.56 -6.78 -3.45
C ASP A 381 15.76 -7.01 -4.38
N ALA A 382 16.27 -5.97 -5.04
CA ALA A 382 17.50 -6.08 -5.82
C ALA A 382 18.69 -6.46 -4.93
N ALA A 383 18.82 -5.84 -3.75
CA ALA A 383 19.87 -6.19 -2.79
C ALA A 383 19.74 -7.63 -2.28
N GLN A 384 18.51 -8.10 -2.02
CA GLN A 384 18.25 -9.48 -1.63
C GLN A 384 18.61 -10.47 -2.74
N LEU A 385 18.24 -10.17 -3.99
CA LEU A 385 18.57 -11.00 -5.15
C LEU A 385 20.07 -11.14 -5.35
N ILE A 386 20.79 -10.02 -5.33
CA ILE A 386 22.25 -10.01 -5.43
C ILE A 386 22.87 -10.78 -4.26
N GLY A 387 22.40 -10.53 -3.03
CA GLY A 387 22.87 -11.23 -1.83
C GLY A 387 22.68 -12.75 -1.91
N ALA A 388 21.52 -13.21 -2.37
CA ALA A 388 21.24 -14.62 -2.56
C ALA A 388 22.10 -15.26 -3.64
N LEU A 389 22.30 -14.58 -4.77
CA LEU A 389 23.17 -15.08 -5.85
C LEU A 389 24.61 -15.24 -5.38
N VAL A 390 25.13 -14.30 -4.60
CA VAL A 390 26.50 -14.33 -4.07
C VAL A 390 26.68 -15.42 -3.01
N VAL A 391 25.73 -15.55 -2.07
CA VAL A 391 25.86 -16.44 -0.91
C VAL A 391 25.43 -17.89 -1.23
N ILE A 392 24.32 -18.07 -1.93
CA ILE A 392 23.75 -19.40 -2.20
C ILE A 392 24.42 -20.05 -3.42
N GLN A 393 24.90 -19.24 -4.37
CA GLN A 393 25.55 -19.69 -5.60
C GLN A 393 24.73 -20.79 -6.30
N PRO A 394 23.53 -20.47 -6.83
CA PRO A 394 22.59 -21.48 -7.33
C PRO A 394 23.16 -22.35 -8.45
N TRP A 395 24.19 -21.88 -9.17
CA TRP A 395 24.91 -22.66 -10.18
C TRP A 395 25.68 -23.86 -9.61
N SER A 396 25.91 -23.93 -8.31
CA SER A 396 26.51 -25.10 -7.64
C SER A 396 25.65 -26.37 -7.75
N ASN A 397 24.32 -26.21 -7.80
CA ASN A 397 23.37 -27.30 -7.82
C ASN A 397 22.42 -27.12 -9.00
N PHE A 398 22.55 -27.94 -10.03
CA PHE A 398 21.73 -27.84 -11.25
C PHE A 398 20.22 -27.83 -10.94
N HIS A 399 19.77 -28.69 -10.03
CA HIS A 399 18.36 -28.77 -9.64
C HIS A 399 17.85 -27.48 -8.96
N LEU A 400 18.66 -26.88 -8.08
CA LEU A 400 18.32 -25.62 -7.42
C LEU A 400 18.23 -24.48 -8.44
N SER A 401 19.17 -24.41 -9.38
CA SER A 401 19.18 -23.41 -10.45
C SER A 401 17.94 -23.50 -11.33
N VAL A 402 17.62 -24.71 -11.84
CA VAL A 402 16.48 -24.92 -12.73
C VAL A 402 15.16 -24.62 -12.02
N THR A 403 14.95 -25.15 -10.81
CA THR A 403 13.69 -24.91 -10.09
C THR A 403 13.51 -23.45 -9.70
N SER A 404 14.59 -22.75 -9.31
CA SER A 404 14.54 -21.31 -9.02
C SER A 404 14.24 -20.49 -10.28
N LEU A 405 14.83 -20.85 -11.42
CA LEU A 405 14.56 -20.18 -12.70
C LEU A 405 13.12 -20.39 -13.15
N VAL A 406 12.61 -21.63 -13.04
CA VAL A 406 11.21 -21.95 -13.37
C VAL A 406 10.26 -21.16 -12.47
N LEU A 407 10.53 -21.11 -11.16
CA LEU A 407 9.73 -20.29 -10.24
C LEU A 407 9.78 -18.80 -10.60
N PHE A 408 10.95 -18.27 -10.93
CA PHE A 408 11.10 -16.86 -11.31
C PHE A 408 10.31 -16.52 -12.57
N VAL A 409 10.45 -17.34 -13.62
CA VAL A 409 9.72 -17.15 -14.88
C VAL A 409 8.22 -17.30 -14.64
N SER A 410 7.79 -18.31 -13.88
CA SER A 410 6.38 -18.52 -13.55
C SER A 410 5.78 -17.34 -12.77
N GLY A 411 6.53 -16.78 -11.82
CA GLY A 411 6.12 -15.59 -11.06
C GLY A 411 6.00 -14.36 -11.97
N LEU A 412 6.95 -14.15 -12.88
CA LEU A 412 6.87 -13.07 -13.86
C LEU A 412 5.66 -13.21 -14.78
N THR A 413 5.42 -14.42 -15.32
CA THR A 413 4.23 -14.70 -16.14
C THR A 413 2.95 -14.49 -15.35
N PHE A 414 2.90 -14.91 -14.08
CA PHE A 414 1.76 -14.73 -13.20
C PHE A 414 1.45 -13.25 -12.96
N PHE A 415 2.43 -12.44 -12.54
CA PHE A 415 2.21 -11.01 -12.30
C PHE A 415 1.90 -10.24 -13.59
N TRP A 416 2.50 -10.63 -14.72
CA TRP A 416 2.15 -10.09 -16.03
C TRP A 416 0.70 -10.40 -16.41
N LEU A 417 0.26 -11.65 -16.24
CA LEU A 417 -1.12 -12.07 -16.50
C LEU A 417 -2.10 -11.31 -15.61
N LEU A 418 -1.79 -11.13 -14.32
CA LEU A 418 -2.62 -10.34 -13.41
C LEU A 418 -2.76 -8.88 -13.84
N SER A 419 -1.67 -8.26 -14.25
CA SER A 419 -1.69 -6.89 -14.77
C SER A 419 -2.57 -6.78 -16.02
N TRP A 420 -2.46 -7.75 -16.94
CA TRP A 420 -3.27 -7.84 -18.14
C TRP A 420 -4.76 -8.06 -17.85
N LEU A 421 -5.10 -8.98 -16.94
CA LEU A 421 -6.47 -9.21 -16.45
C LEU A 421 -7.06 -7.94 -15.85
N GLY A 422 -6.29 -7.22 -15.04
CA GLY A 422 -6.70 -5.95 -14.45
C GLY A 422 -6.99 -4.86 -15.49
N LEU A 423 -6.23 -4.80 -16.60
CA LEU A 423 -6.52 -3.87 -17.71
C LEU A 423 -7.81 -4.24 -18.44
N LYS A 424 -8.03 -5.53 -18.70
CA LYS A 424 -9.22 -6.01 -19.40
C LYS A 424 -10.49 -5.73 -18.60
N MET A 425 -10.43 -5.78 -17.27
CA MET A 425 -11.58 -5.45 -16.40
C MET A 425 -12.02 -3.98 -16.49
N LEU A 426 -11.12 -3.05 -16.81
CA LEU A 426 -11.47 -1.62 -17.02
C LEU A 426 -12.18 -1.38 -18.36
N GLN A 427 -11.91 -2.20 -19.36
CA GLN A 427 -12.45 -2.05 -20.72
C GLN A 427 -13.81 -2.72 -20.91
N LEU A 428 -14.25 -3.57 -19.97
CA LEU A 428 -15.60 -4.11 -20.01
C LEU A 428 -16.58 -2.96 -19.71
N PRO A 429 -17.42 -2.55 -20.66
CA PRO A 429 -18.42 -1.54 -20.39
C PRO A 429 -19.28 -2.07 -19.24
N SER A 430 -19.39 -1.32 -18.13
CA SER A 430 -20.39 -1.66 -17.13
C SER A 430 -21.70 -1.78 -17.89
N LYS A 431 -22.37 -2.91 -17.72
CA LYS A 431 -23.66 -3.16 -18.35
C LYS A 431 -24.58 -2.12 -17.73
N LYS A 432 -24.67 -0.95 -18.38
CA LYS A 432 -25.50 0.17 -17.98
C LYS A 432 -26.88 -0.44 -17.80
N VAL A 433 -27.36 -0.46 -16.55
CA VAL A 433 -28.78 -0.71 -16.26
C VAL A 433 -29.52 0.41 -16.98
N ARG A 434 -29.86 0.15 -18.23
CA ARG A 434 -30.69 1.01 -19.07
C ARG A 434 -32.11 0.57 -18.77
N GLY A 435 -32.64 1.14 -17.71
CA GLY A 435 -34.02 0.96 -17.28
C GLY A 435 -34.25 1.87 -16.07
N SER A 436 -35.17 2.82 -16.22
CA SER A 436 -35.75 3.71 -15.21
C SER A 436 -34.91 4.88 -14.64
N SER A 437 -34.35 5.74 -15.50
CA SER A 437 -34.14 7.16 -15.15
C SER A 437 -34.34 8.12 -16.33
N GLN A 438 -35.11 7.71 -17.34
CA GLN A 438 -35.62 8.59 -18.40
C GLN A 438 -37.14 8.63 -18.34
N GLU A 439 -37.65 9.12 -17.23
CA GLU A 439 -38.95 9.76 -17.05
C GLU A 439 -38.79 10.50 -15.72
N ILE A 440 -39.33 11.71 -15.58
CA ILE A 440 -38.93 12.74 -14.59
C ILE A 440 -37.69 13.56 -15.00
N SER A 441 -37.65 14.06 -16.24
CA SER A 441 -36.98 15.34 -16.53
C SER A 441 -37.53 15.98 -17.81
N GLN A 442 -38.85 15.98 -17.98
CA GLN A 442 -39.55 16.83 -18.95
C GLN A 442 -40.85 17.31 -18.31
N THR A 443 -40.71 18.25 -17.38
CA THR A 443 -41.76 19.21 -17.08
C THR A 443 -41.05 20.52 -16.76
N SER A 444 -40.57 21.17 -17.82
CA SER A 444 -40.16 22.56 -17.79
C SER A 444 -41.39 23.40 -17.44
N ILE A 445 -41.47 23.85 -16.19
CA ILE A 445 -42.42 24.89 -15.80
C ILE A 445 -41.85 26.21 -16.35
N ASN A 446 -42.55 26.77 -17.34
CA ASN A 446 -42.36 28.13 -17.81
C ASN A 446 -42.57 29.08 -16.62
N VAL A 447 -41.54 29.85 -16.29
CA VAL A 447 -41.63 31.01 -15.39
C VAL A 447 -41.56 32.22 -16.30
N ASP A 448 -42.72 32.68 -16.76
CA ASP A 448 -42.95 34.00 -17.34
C ASP A 448 -44.47 34.17 -17.47
N ASP A 449 -45.14 34.39 -16.35
CA ASP A 449 -46.34 35.23 -16.27
C ASP A 449 -46.82 35.33 -14.82
N LEU A 450 -47.07 36.58 -14.41
CA LEU A 450 -47.90 37.06 -13.30
C LEU A 450 -47.16 38.09 -12.44
N GLY A 451 -47.30 39.34 -12.86
CA GLY A 451 -47.08 40.50 -12.01
C GLY A 451 -48.21 40.68 -10.99
N GLY A 452 -47.87 41.38 -9.90
CA GLY A 452 -48.82 42.16 -9.09
C GLY A 452 -49.05 41.65 -7.66
N PRO A 453 -49.01 42.52 -6.63
CA PRO A 453 -48.73 42.16 -5.24
C PRO A 453 -49.97 42.09 -4.34
N SER A 454 -49.91 41.36 -3.22
CA SER A 454 -50.62 41.72 -1.98
C SER A 454 -50.30 40.79 -0.78
N ASN A 455 -49.73 41.39 0.25
CA ASN A 455 -50.11 41.35 1.67
C ASN A 455 -50.30 40.02 2.45
N CYS A 456 -49.52 39.96 3.54
CA CYS A 456 -49.97 39.79 4.94
C CYS A 456 -50.12 38.37 5.54
N VAL A 457 -49.33 38.19 6.62
CA VAL A 457 -49.75 37.76 7.99
C VAL A 457 -49.41 36.32 8.45
N ASP A 458 -48.52 36.32 9.45
CA ASP A 458 -48.38 35.50 10.68
C ASP A 458 -48.17 33.97 10.65
N GLY A 459 -47.22 33.54 11.49
CA GLY A 459 -46.99 32.15 11.92
C GLY A 459 -48.08 31.62 12.88
N PRO A 460 -47.85 30.58 13.72
CA PRO A 460 -46.57 30.15 14.29
C PRO A 460 -46.30 28.62 14.35
N GLU A 461 -45.07 28.31 14.78
CA GLU A 461 -44.61 27.25 15.71
C GLU A 461 -44.97 25.76 15.59
N ASN A 462 -43.88 24.98 15.70
CA ASN A 462 -43.69 23.72 16.45
C ASN A 462 -44.40 22.44 15.99
N LEU A 463 -43.60 21.48 15.48
CA LEU A 463 -43.81 20.06 15.76
C LEU A 463 -42.49 19.27 15.67
N LEU A 464 -41.93 19.00 16.85
CA LEU A 464 -41.07 17.86 17.19
C LEU A 464 -41.89 16.57 17.11
N ILE A 465 -41.39 15.50 16.47
CA ILE A 465 -41.61 14.09 16.91
C ILE A 465 -40.38 13.24 16.51
N GLU A 466 -39.84 12.56 17.52
CA GLU A 466 -38.79 11.53 17.53
C GLU A 466 -39.26 10.18 16.95
N ALA A 467 -38.33 9.39 16.41
CA ALA A 467 -38.03 8.00 16.81
C ALA A 467 -37.06 7.35 15.81
#